data_AF-A0A7Z1QZG2-F1
#
_entry.id   AF-A0A7Z1QZG2-F1
#
_cell.length_a   1.000
_cell.length_b   1.000
_cell.length_c   1.000
_cell.angle_alpha   90.00
_cell.angle_beta   90.00
_cell.angle_gamma   90.00
#
_symmetry.space_group_name_H-M   'P 1'
#
loop_
_entity.id
_entity.type
_entity.pdbx_description
1 polymer ?
#
loop_
_entity_poly.entity_id
_entity_poly.type
_entity_poly.pdbx_seq_one_letter_code
_entity_poly.pdbx_strand_id
1 'polypeptide(L)'
;MLASSRAVEESITRLSQKARAVGIHLVCATQRPSVDILTGIIKANFPCRMSYKVRSRFDARTILDSMGSEQLLGRGDMLYLPPGSSTLIRLHGPLVTEKEIATVVRYIKRFGKPDYQREVLTHAALGTNDRGGRRTVVEEEIELGDPMYEHAARLVVKTRKASASYIQRRLHLGYTRSARLLDMMEREGLVGPLAGSKGREVLVPENYFAEVDETHELDPDLDDVEDSEVPR
;
A
#
# COMPACT_ATOMS: atom_id res chain seq x y z
N MET A 1 -9.07 -6.66 -5.87
CA MET A 1 -7.89 -6.28 -6.69
C MET A 1 -8.08 -5.01 -7.56
N LEU A 2 -9.26 -4.38 -7.60
CA LEU A 2 -9.48 -3.12 -8.36
C LEU A 2 -9.10 -1.84 -7.61
N ALA A 3 -8.86 -1.90 -6.29
CA ALA A 3 -8.44 -0.75 -5.48
C ALA A 3 -6.95 -0.36 -5.66
N SER A 4 -6.16 -1.14 -6.41
CA SER A 4 -4.69 -1.01 -6.45
C SER A 4 -4.13 -0.18 -7.60
N SER A 5 -4.75 -0.16 -8.78
CA SER A 5 -4.16 0.53 -9.96
C SER A 5 -4.21 2.05 -9.82
N ARG A 6 -5.36 2.59 -9.40
CA ARG A 6 -5.55 4.03 -9.20
C ARG A 6 -4.68 4.59 -8.09
N ALA A 7 -4.53 3.87 -6.98
CA ALA A 7 -3.69 4.28 -5.85
C ALA A 7 -2.20 4.31 -6.22
N VAL A 8 -1.74 3.36 -7.04
CA VAL A 8 -0.38 3.34 -7.59
C VAL A 8 -0.16 4.50 -8.55
N GLU A 9 -1.10 4.74 -9.47
CA GLU A 9 -1.01 5.87 -10.41
C GLU A 9 -0.99 7.23 -9.69
N GLU A 10 -1.82 7.41 -8.65
CA GLU A 10 -1.81 8.61 -7.82
C GLU A 10 -0.49 8.80 -7.09
N SER A 11 0.06 7.72 -6.52
CA SER A 11 1.35 7.77 -5.81
C SER A 11 2.50 8.11 -6.76
N ILE A 12 2.53 7.48 -7.94
CA ILE A 12 3.51 7.76 -8.99
C ILE A 12 3.40 9.24 -9.42
N THR A 13 2.18 9.72 -9.65
CA THR A 13 1.91 11.11 -10.05
C THR A 13 2.38 12.10 -8.97
N ARG A 14 2.09 11.83 -7.70
CA ARG A 14 2.51 12.69 -6.59
C ARG A 14 4.04 12.77 -6.50
N LEU A 15 4.71 11.63 -6.64
CA LEU A 15 6.17 11.57 -6.65
C LEU A 15 6.73 12.32 -7.85
N SER A 16 6.32 12.00 -9.07
CA SER A 16 6.87 12.63 -10.29
C SER A 16 6.75 14.15 -10.31
N GLN A 17 5.69 14.72 -9.71
CA GLN A 17 5.46 16.16 -9.67
C GLN A 17 6.33 16.92 -8.65
N LYS A 18 6.68 16.29 -7.53
CA LYS A 18 7.30 16.98 -6.37
C LYS A 18 8.72 16.50 -6.05
N ALA A 19 9.10 15.32 -6.52
CA ALA A 19 10.32 14.62 -6.12
C ALA A 19 11.64 15.25 -6.62
N ARG A 20 11.60 16.02 -7.72
CA ARG A 20 12.82 16.54 -8.36
C ARG A 20 13.68 17.39 -7.43
N ALA A 21 13.06 18.29 -6.66
CA ALA A 21 13.78 19.21 -5.78
C ALA A 21 14.40 18.50 -4.56
N VAL A 22 13.85 17.34 -4.17
CA VAL A 22 14.29 16.55 -3.01
C VAL A 22 15.20 15.38 -3.40
N GLY A 23 15.61 15.29 -4.67
CA GLY A 23 16.55 14.29 -5.15
C GLY A 23 15.98 12.87 -5.30
N ILE A 24 14.65 12.72 -5.38
CA ILE A 24 14.02 11.43 -5.64
C ILE A 24 13.74 11.32 -7.15
N HIS A 25 14.17 10.21 -7.75
CA HIS A 25 14.03 9.94 -9.19
C HIS A 25 13.34 8.61 -9.43
N LEU A 26 12.44 8.58 -10.41
CA LEU A 26 11.68 7.39 -10.77
C LEU A 26 12.16 6.84 -12.11
N VAL A 27 12.41 5.54 -12.15
CA VAL A 27 12.66 4.78 -13.38
C VAL A 27 11.56 3.73 -13.50
N CYS A 28 10.73 3.87 -14.52
CA CYS A 28 9.62 2.95 -14.80
C CYS A 28 9.92 2.19 -16.09
N ALA A 29 9.83 0.86 -16.03
CA ALA A 29 10.04 -0.02 -17.19
C ALA A 29 8.87 -0.99 -17.33
N THR A 30 8.44 -1.25 -18.58
CA THR A 30 7.39 -2.21 -18.89
C THR A 30 7.69 -2.93 -20.21
N GLN A 31 7.28 -4.19 -20.29
CA GLN A 31 7.25 -4.96 -21.55
C GLN A 31 5.88 -4.93 -22.22
N ARG A 32 4.87 -4.33 -21.57
CA ARG A 32 3.50 -4.22 -22.06
C ARG A 32 3.16 -2.73 -22.25
N PRO A 33 3.48 -2.15 -23.42
CA PRO A 33 3.20 -0.75 -23.71
C PRO A 33 1.74 -0.54 -24.15
N SER A 34 0.78 -0.89 -23.28
CA SER A 34 -0.65 -0.65 -23.50
C SER A 34 -1.10 0.68 -22.90
N VAL A 35 -2.20 1.23 -23.40
CA VAL A 35 -2.80 2.49 -22.91
C VAL A 35 -3.26 2.36 -21.45
N ASP A 36 -3.64 1.15 -21.03
CA ASP A 36 -4.06 0.88 -19.64
C ASP A 36 -2.89 0.93 -18.64
N ILE A 37 -1.65 0.77 -19.12
CA ILE A 37 -0.42 0.83 -18.30
C ILE A 37 0.23 2.20 -18.45
N LEU A 38 0.36 2.69 -19.69
CA LEU A 38 0.92 4.00 -20.02
C LEU A 38 -0.22 4.99 -20.26
N THR A 39 -0.96 5.28 -19.20
CA THR A 39 -2.08 6.21 -19.22
C THR A 39 -1.62 7.64 -19.58
N GLY A 40 -2.58 8.51 -19.91
CA GLY A 40 -2.28 9.93 -20.14
C GLY A 40 -1.62 10.62 -18.94
N ILE A 41 -2.02 10.25 -17.72
CA ILE A 41 -1.46 10.81 -16.47
C ILE A 41 -0.01 10.37 -16.31
N ILE A 42 0.30 9.09 -16.52
CA ILE A 42 1.68 8.61 -16.51
C ILE A 42 2.51 9.34 -17.56
N LYS A 43 2.05 9.41 -18.81
CA LYS A 43 2.78 10.10 -19.87
C LYS A 43 3.04 11.58 -19.57
N ALA A 44 2.07 12.30 -18.99
CA ALA A 44 2.23 13.70 -18.62
C ALA A 44 3.33 13.95 -17.58
N ASN A 45 3.65 12.94 -16.77
CA ASN A 45 4.59 13.02 -15.65
C ASN A 45 5.98 12.45 -15.95
N PHE A 46 6.12 11.67 -17.01
CA PHE A 46 7.40 11.10 -17.47
C PHE A 46 7.77 11.71 -18.84
N PRO A 47 8.35 12.92 -18.88
CA PRO A 47 8.70 13.60 -20.14
C PRO A 47 9.94 12.99 -20.82
N CYS A 48 10.78 12.30 -20.06
CA CYS A 48 11.93 11.55 -20.56
C CYS A 48 11.50 10.12 -20.84
N ARG A 49 11.64 9.65 -22.10
CA ARG A 49 11.17 8.31 -22.49
C ARG A 49 12.19 7.59 -23.35
N MET A 50 12.22 6.27 -23.18
CA MET A 50 13.07 5.37 -23.96
C MET A 50 12.21 4.21 -24.44
N SER A 51 12.40 3.83 -25.69
CA SER A 51 11.70 2.69 -26.29
C SER A 51 12.70 1.81 -27.01
N TYR A 52 12.71 0.53 -26.66
CA TYR A 52 13.40 -0.50 -27.41
C TYR A 52 12.50 -1.00 -28.54
N LYS A 53 12.99 -2.00 -29.30
CA LYS A 53 12.17 -2.65 -30.32
C LYS A 53 10.83 -3.13 -29.75
N VAL A 54 9.75 -2.60 -30.32
CA VAL A 54 8.37 -3.05 -30.04
C VAL A 54 7.79 -3.79 -31.24
N ARG A 55 6.64 -4.45 -31.04
CA ARG A 55 6.02 -5.28 -32.06
C ARG A 55 5.24 -4.48 -33.10
N SER A 56 4.64 -3.36 -32.71
CA SER A 56 3.73 -2.60 -33.56
C SER A 56 3.94 -1.09 -33.49
N ARG A 57 3.49 -0.40 -34.54
CA ARG A 57 3.41 1.07 -34.58
C ARG A 57 2.53 1.64 -33.46
N PHE A 58 1.51 0.88 -33.04
CA PHE A 58 0.62 1.29 -31.95
C PHE A 58 1.39 1.32 -30.63
N ASP A 59 2.14 0.27 -30.32
CA ASP A 59 3.00 0.20 -29.12
C ASP A 59 4.05 1.34 -29.11
N ALA A 60 4.66 1.61 -30.27
CA ALA A 60 5.63 2.70 -30.42
C ALA A 60 5.01 4.05 -30.05
N ARG A 61 3.80 4.32 -30.59
CA ARG A 61 3.04 5.54 -30.29
C ARG A 61 2.60 5.59 -28.82
N THR A 62 2.25 4.47 -28.21
CA THR A 62 1.89 4.46 -26.78
C THR A 62 3.07 4.88 -25.89
N ILE A 63 4.32 4.54 -26.25
CA ILE A 63 5.51 4.91 -25.48
C ILE A 63 6.01 6.33 -25.82
N LEU A 64 6.19 6.64 -27.10
CA LEU A 64 6.91 7.84 -27.55
C LEU A 64 5.99 8.95 -28.11
N ASP A 65 4.69 8.70 -28.20
CA ASP A 65 3.73 9.51 -28.96
C ASP A 65 4.11 9.66 -30.46
N SER A 66 5.06 8.83 -30.93
CA SER A 66 5.60 8.81 -32.29
C SER A 66 5.90 7.37 -32.73
N MET A 67 6.01 7.15 -34.05
CA MET A 67 6.38 5.86 -34.62
C MET A 67 7.91 5.70 -34.71
N GLY A 68 8.37 4.49 -35.04
CA GLY A 68 9.77 4.20 -35.36
C GLY A 68 10.39 3.12 -34.47
N SER A 69 9.85 2.92 -33.26
CA SER A 69 10.36 1.87 -32.36
C SER A 69 10.11 0.46 -32.91
N GLU A 70 9.09 0.27 -33.74
CA GLU A 70 8.81 -1.01 -34.39
C GLU A 70 9.87 -1.40 -35.44
N GLN A 71 10.63 -0.42 -35.93
CA GLN A 71 11.65 -0.59 -36.97
C GLN A 71 13.05 -0.84 -36.38
N LEU A 72 13.17 -0.81 -35.05
CA LEU A 72 14.44 -1.07 -34.38
C LEU A 72 14.89 -2.52 -34.60
N LEU A 73 16.20 -2.72 -34.52
CA LEU A 73 16.85 -4.01 -34.76
C LEU A 73 16.75 -4.94 -33.56
N GLY A 74 16.46 -4.40 -32.37
CA GLY A 74 16.51 -5.12 -31.10
C GLY A 74 17.93 -5.13 -30.51
N ARG A 75 18.19 -6.03 -29.55
CA ARG A 75 19.53 -6.23 -28.95
C ARG A 75 20.23 -4.93 -28.51
N GLY A 76 19.50 -4.03 -27.86
CA GLY A 76 20.03 -2.75 -27.37
C GLY A 76 19.73 -1.55 -28.27
N ASP A 77 19.27 -1.74 -29.50
CA ASP A 77 18.82 -0.64 -30.36
C ASP A 77 17.56 0.03 -29.79
N MET A 78 17.59 1.35 -29.63
CA MET A 78 16.56 2.11 -28.93
C MET A 78 16.36 3.51 -29.52
N LEU A 79 15.18 4.08 -29.24
CA LEU A 79 14.88 5.50 -29.44
C LEU A 79 14.74 6.18 -28.07
N TYR A 80 15.39 7.32 -27.96
CA TYR A 80 15.36 8.18 -26.78
C TYR A 80 14.66 9.49 -27.12
N LEU A 81 13.70 9.88 -26.28
CA LEU A 81 13.01 11.16 -26.29
C LEU A 81 13.50 11.99 -25.09
N PRO A 82 14.35 13.00 -25.32
CA PRO A 82 14.78 13.90 -24.26
C PRO A 82 13.61 14.72 -23.70
N PRO A 83 13.62 15.07 -22.40
CA PRO A 83 12.60 15.92 -21.81
C PRO A 83 12.57 17.29 -22.50
N GLY A 84 11.37 17.75 -22.87
CA GLY A 84 11.17 19.06 -23.51
C GLY A 84 11.52 19.09 -25.01
N SER A 85 11.92 17.97 -25.61
CA SER A 85 12.13 17.84 -27.04
C SER A 85 11.02 17.00 -27.68
N SER A 86 10.78 17.22 -28.97
CA SER A 86 9.96 16.34 -29.83
C SER A 86 10.82 15.47 -30.76
N THR A 87 12.14 15.67 -30.76
CA THR A 87 13.07 14.95 -31.62
C THR A 87 13.51 13.64 -30.97
N LEU A 88 13.31 12.54 -31.69
CA LEU A 88 13.80 11.23 -31.28
C LEU A 88 15.27 11.06 -31.68
N ILE A 89 16.06 10.56 -30.73
CA ILE A 89 17.47 10.23 -30.92
C ILE A 89 17.61 8.71 -30.92
N ARG A 90 18.16 8.14 -32.00
CA ARG A 90 18.46 6.70 -32.03
C ARG A 90 19.78 6.44 -31.33
N LEU A 91 19.77 5.47 -30.42
CA LEU A 91 20.92 5.07 -29.61
C LEU A 91 21.12 3.57 -29.68
N HIS A 92 22.36 3.13 -29.43
CA HIS A 92 22.70 1.73 -29.25
C HIS A 92 23.11 1.50 -27.80
N GLY A 93 22.28 0.73 -27.09
CA GLY A 93 22.50 0.39 -25.69
C GLY A 93 23.71 -0.53 -25.53
N PRO A 94 24.59 -0.27 -24.55
CA PRO A 94 25.68 -1.18 -24.27
C PRO A 94 25.15 -2.53 -23.76
N LEU A 95 25.78 -3.61 -24.19
CA LEU A 95 25.54 -4.92 -23.62
C LEU A 95 26.29 -5.02 -22.29
N VAL A 96 25.56 -5.32 -21.22
CA VAL A 96 26.15 -5.69 -19.93
C VAL A 96 25.69 -7.09 -19.60
N THR A 97 26.64 -8.00 -19.40
CA THR A 97 26.37 -9.39 -19.08
C THR A 97 26.10 -9.58 -17.59
N GLU A 98 25.36 -10.63 -17.24
CA GLU A 98 25.11 -10.99 -15.83
C GLU A 98 26.41 -11.20 -15.04
N LYS A 99 27.47 -11.68 -15.69
CA LYS A 99 28.80 -11.86 -15.08
C LYS A 99 29.43 -10.53 -14.68
N GLU A 100 29.30 -9.51 -15.53
CA GLU A 100 29.78 -8.15 -15.23
C GLU A 100 28.96 -7.53 -14.09
N ILE A 101 27.63 -7.65 -14.13
CA ILE A 101 26.75 -7.19 -13.05
C ILE A 101 27.15 -7.84 -11.72
N ALA A 102 27.31 -9.17 -11.68
CA ALA A 102 27.71 -9.88 -10.48
C ALA A 102 29.08 -9.46 -9.97
N THR A 103 30.00 -9.10 -10.87
CA THR A 103 31.34 -8.60 -10.51
C THR A 103 31.26 -7.24 -9.84
N VAL A 104 30.49 -6.30 -10.39
CA VAL A 104 30.26 -4.98 -9.79
C VAL A 104 29.56 -5.11 -8.44
N VAL A 105 28.51 -5.94 -8.33
CA VAL A 105 27.81 -6.19 -7.07
C VAL A 105 28.74 -6.75 -6.01
N ARG A 106 29.61 -7.72 -6.35
CA ARG A 106 30.62 -8.26 -5.42
C ARG A 106 31.63 -7.21 -4.97
N TYR A 107 32.06 -6.33 -5.87
CA TYR A 107 32.96 -5.23 -5.53
C TYR A 107 32.31 -4.27 -4.55
N ILE A 108 31.07 -3.83 -4.80
CA ILE A 108 30.32 -2.91 -3.93
C ILE A 108 30.10 -3.51 -2.53
N LYS A 109 29.78 -4.80 -2.43
CA LYS A 109 29.59 -5.49 -1.14
C LYS A 109 30.82 -5.49 -0.22
N ARG A 110 32.02 -5.18 -0.74
CA ARG A 110 33.24 -5.06 0.09
C ARG A 110 33.25 -3.81 0.95
N PHE A 111 32.47 -2.79 0.60
CA PHE A 111 32.44 -1.50 1.30
C PHE A 111 31.46 -1.48 2.48
N GLY A 112 30.61 -2.50 2.65
CA GLY A 112 29.70 -2.58 3.79
C GLY A 112 28.49 -3.49 3.55
N LYS A 113 27.74 -3.72 4.64
CA LYS A 113 26.43 -4.37 4.58
C LYS A 113 25.35 -3.31 4.31
N PRO A 114 24.26 -3.67 3.60
CA PRO A 114 23.13 -2.77 3.41
C PRO A 114 22.44 -2.46 4.74
N ASP A 115 22.11 -1.18 4.96
CA ASP A 115 21.25 -0.72 6.04
C ASP A 115 19.81 -0.59 5.52
N TYR A 116 18.91 -1.44 6.01
CA TYR A 116 17.55 -1.56 5.48
C TYR A 116 16.53 -0.88 6.40
N GLN A 117 15.91 0.19 5.92
CA GLN A 117 14.76 0.82 6.57
C GLN A 117 13.50 -0.02 6.31
N ARG A 118 13.13 -0.89 7.25
CA ARG A 118 11.95 -1.78 7.14
C ARG A 118 10.63 -1.01 7.03
N GLU A 119 10.59 0.20 7.55
CA GLU A 119 9.43 1.10 7.51
C GLU A 119 8.95 1.43 6.09
N VAL A 120 9.86 1.41 5.10
CA VAL A 120 9.53 1.62 3.69
C VAL A 120 8.58 0.53 3.15
N LEU A 121 8.61 -0.66 3.76
CA LEU A 121 7.78 -1.80 3.38
C LEU A 121 6.47 -1.88 4.19
N THR A 122 6.38 -1.19 5.32
CA THR A 122 5.13 -1.08 6.08
C THR A 122 4.25 -0.03 5.44
N HIS A 123 3.22 -0.47 4.74
CA HIS A 123 2.23 0.42 4.14
C HIS A 123 1.38 1.08 5.23
N ALA A 124 1.62 2.37 5.52
CA ALA A 124 0.52 3.22 5.97
C ALA A 124 -0.53 3.21 4.85
N ALA A 125 -1.78 2.91 5.18
CA ALA A 125 -2.88 2.92 4.21
C ALA A 125 -2.82 4.25 3.46
N LEU A 126 -2.61 4.20 2.13
CA LEU A 126 -2.58 5.38 1.28
C LEU A 126 -3.89 6.14 1.50
N GLY A 127 -3.78 7.24 2.24
CA GLY A 127 -4.91 8.09 2.61
C GLY A 127 -5.75 8.40 1.38
N THR A 128 -7.04 8.15 1.48
CA THR A 128 -8.02 8.60 0.51
C THR A 128 -7.99 10.13 0.49
N ASN A 129 -7.33 10.70 -0.52
CA ASN A 129 -7.45 12.12 -0.83
C ASN A 129 -8.88 12.39 -1.32
N ASP A 130 -9.79 12.65 -0.38
CA ASP A 130 -11.09 13.22 -0.69
C ASP A 130 -10.91 14.73 -0.89
N ARG A 131 -10.84 15.14 -2.16
CA ARG A 131 -10.81 16.55 -2.54
C ARG A 131 -12.22 17.11 -2.41
N GLY A 132 -12.43 17.96 -1.40
CA GLY A 132 -13.54 18.90 -1.38
C GLY A 132 -14.56 18.66 -0.29
N GLY A 133 -14.14 18.70 0.97
CA GLY A 133 -15.04 18.72 2.11
C GLY A 133 -14.35 19.47 3.25
N ARG A 134 -14.98 20.55 3.69
CA ARG A 134 -14.66 21.40 4.84
C ARG A 134 -13.86 20.64 5.92
N ARG A 135 -12.62 21.09 6.15
CA ARG A 135 -11.70 20.58 7.18
C ARG A 135 -12.29 20.88 8.57
N THR A 136 -13.11 19.99 9.11
CA THR A 136 -13.26 19.83 10.55
C THR A 136 -12.08 18.99 11.01
N VAL A 137 -11.27 19.60 11.87
CA VAL A 137 -10.14 19.00 12.56
C VAL A 137 -10.72 18.01 13.57
N VAL A 138 -10.87 16.75 13.17
CA VAL A 138 -11.00 15.58 14.06
C VAL A 138 -10.48 14.37 13.27
N GLU A 139 -9.86 13.41 13.95
CA GLU A 139 -9.20 12.19 13.44
C GLU A 139 -7.66 12.28 13.29
N GLU A 140 -7.03 13.05 14.17
CA GLU A 140 -5.80 12.61 14.87
C GLU A 140 -6.08 12.69 16.38
N GLU A 141 -7.08 11.92 16.77
CA GLU A 141 -7.57 11.63 18.12
C GLU A 141 -8.63 10.55 17.80
N ILE A 142 -8.49 9.28 18.11
CA ILE A 142 -7.84 8.65 19.23
C ILE A 142 -7.65 7.16 18.89
N GLU A 143 -6.66 6.53 19.50
CA GLU A 143 -6.65 5.11 19.87
C GLU A 143 -7.77 4.80 20.90
N LEU A 144 -8.97 5.37 20.74
CA LEU A 144 -10.12 5.14 21.63
C LEU A 144 -10.82 3.94 21.00
N GLY A 145 -10.95 2.88 21.78
CA GLY A 145 -11.70 1.69 21.39
C GLY A 145 -13.01 2.10 20.70
N ASP A 146 -13.34 1.43 19.59
CA ASP A 146 -14.63 1.65 18.95
C ASP A 146 -15.72 1.51 20.03
N PRO A 147 -16.64 2.47 20.24
CA PRO A 147 -17.65 2.38 21.29
C PRO A 147 -18.53 1.12 21.18
N MET A 148 -18.56 0.51 20.00
CA MET A 148 -19.28 -0.73 19.73
C MET A 148 -18.41 -1.99 19.88
N TYR A 149 -17.14 -1.83 20.24
CA TYR A 149 -16.16 -2.91 20.37
C TYR A 149 -16.59 -3.90 21.43
N GLU A 150 -16.82 -3.44 22.66
CA GLU A 150 -17.20 -4.30 23.77
C GLU A 150 -18.52 -5.04 23.49
N HIS A 151 -19.52 -4.32 22.97
CA HIS A 151 -20.80 -4.91 22.55
C HIS A 151 -20.62 -5.97 21.47
N ALA A 152 -19.75 -5.74 20.49
CA ALA A 152 -19.44 -6.70 19.44
C ALA A 152 -18.66 -7.90 19.98
N ALA A 153 -17.71 -7.69 20.88
CA ALA A 153 -16.88 -8.75 21.47
C ALA A 153 -17.74 -9.67 22.33
N ARG A 154 -18.57 -9.11 23.22
CA ARG A 154 -19.55 -9.87 24.02
C ARG A 154 -20.52 -10.66 23.14
N LEU A 155 -21.02 -10.05 22.06
CA LEU A 155 -21.89 -10.73 21.10
C LEU A 155 -21.18 -11.91 20.41
N VAL A 156 -19.94 -11.72 19.95
CA VAL A 156 -19.16 -12.75 19.25
C VAL A 156 -18.83 -13.91 20.18
N VAL A 157 -18.40 -13.63 21.42
CA VAL A 157 -18.10 -14.66 22.43
C VAL A 157 -19.35 -15.45 22.78
N LYS A 158 -20.47 -14.78 23.06
CA LYS A 158 -21.75 -15.42 23.41
C LYS A 158 -22.34 -16.28 22.30
N THR A 159 -22.20 -15.85 21.05
CA THR A 159 -22.86 -16.51 19.91
C THR A 159 -21.94 -17.45 19.13
N ARG A 160 -20.63 -17.44 19.45
CA ARG A 160 -19.56 -18.16 18.75
C ARG A 160 -19.53 -17.89 17.24
N LYS A 161 -20.04 -16.74 16.80
CA LYS A 161 -20.20 -16.35 15.38
C LYS A 161 -19.37 -15.11 15.04
N ALA A 162 -18.07 -15.30 14.83
CA ALA A 162 -17.14 -14.22 14.47
C ALA A 162 -17.11 -13.97 12.95
N SER A 163 -18.13 -13.31 12.38
CA SER A 163 -18.12 -12.90 10.96
C SER A 163 -18.63 -11.47 10.77
N ALA A 164 -18.02 -10.73 9.84
CA ALA A 164 -18.32 -9.32 9.63
C ALA A 164 -19.79 -9.11 9.26
N SER A 165 -20.36 -9.99 8.42
CA SER A 165 -21.78 -9.97 8.06
C SER A 165 -22.73 -10.27 9.23
N TYR A 166 -22.28 -11.05 10.22
CA TYR A 166 -23.08 -11.33 11.41
C TYR A 166 -23.14 -10.11 12.34
N ILE A 167 -21.99 -9.49 12.60
CA ILE A 167 -21.88 -8.25 13.39
C ILE A 167 -22.67 -7.11 12.71
N GLN A 168 -22.49 -6.94 11.41
CA GLN A 168 -23.21 -5.95 10.60
C GLN A 168 -24.73 -6.04 10.78
N ARG A 169 -25.30 -7.24 10.67
CA ARG A 169 -26.76 -7.43 10.79
C ARG A 169 -27.27 -7.24 12.21
N ARG A 170 -26.47 -7.60 13.22
CA ARG A 170 -26.91 -7.62 14.62
C ARG A 170 -26.74 -6.28 15.32
N LEU A 171 -25.72 -5.51 14.95
CA LEU A 171 -25.39 -4.21 15.53
C LEU A 171 -25.66 -3.04 14.58
N HIS A 172 -26.26 -3.31 13.41
CA HIS A 172 -26.60 -2.31 12.39
C HIS A 172 -25.40 -1.44 11.96
N LEU A 173 -24.21 -2.03 11.93
CA LEU A 173 -22.97 -1.36 11.55
C LEU A 173 -22.65 -1.53 10.06
N GLY A 174 -21.85 -0.63 9.49
CA GLY A 174 -21.27 -0.83 8.16
C GLY A 174 -20.35 -2.06 8.11
N TYR A 175 -20.24 -2.70 6.94
CA TYR A 175 -19.39 -3.89 6.76
C TYR A 175 -17.92 -3.63 7.12
N THR A 176 -17.36 -2.50 6.66
CA THR A 176 -15.97 -2.11 6.95
C THR A 176 -15.71 -1.92 8.44
N ARG A 177 -16.64 -1.29 9.16
CA ARG A 177 -16.55 -1.13 10.62
C ARG A 177 -16.65 -2.49 11.32
N SER A 178 -17.54 -3.37 10.87
CA SER A 178 -17.70 -4.73 11.40
C SER A 178 -16.47 -5.61 11.18
N ALA A 179 -15.79 -5.46 10.03
CA ALA A 179 -14.53 -6.14 9.75
C ALA A 179 -13.40 -5.62 10.66
N ARG A 180 -13.31 -4.29 10.83
CA ARG A 180 -12.34 -3.67 11.75
C ARG A 180 -12.50 -4.15 13.18
N LEU A 181 -13.73 -4.28 13.66
CA LEU A 181 -14.02 -4.83 14.99
C LEU A 181 -13.51 -6.27 15.16
N LEU A 182 -13.60 -7.10 14.11
CA LEU A 182 -13.03 -8.45 14.15
C LEU A 182 -11.50 -8.45 14.12
N ASP A 183 -10.88 -7.53 13.39
CA ASP A 183 -9.43 -7.38 13.35
C ASP A 183 -8.88 -6.92 14.71
N MET A 184 -9.62 -6.06 15.42
CA MET A 184 -9.31 -5.69 16.81
C MET A 184 -9.40 -6.91 17.74
N MET A 185 -10.48 -7.69 17.65
CA MET A 185 -10.65 -8.93 18.43
C MET A 185 -9.56 -9.97 18.13
N GLU A 186 -9.02 -10.01 16.91
CA GLU A 186 -7.91 -10.91 16.55
C GLU A 186 -6.60 -10.48 17.20
N ARG A 187 -6.32 -9.17 17.22
CA ARG A 187 -5.13 -8.62 17.90
C ARG A 187 -5.16 -8.86 19.40
N GLU A 188 -6.34 -8.80 20.01
CA GLU A 188 -6.55 -9.06 21.43
C GLU A 188 -6.68 -10.56 21.76
N GLY A 189 -6.60 -11.45 20.77
CA GLY A 189 -6.65 -12.89 20.99
C GLY A 189 -8.04 -13.45 21.33
N LEU A 190 -9.11 -12.68 21.15
CA LEU A 190 -10.50 -13.13 21.31
C LEU A 190 -10.94 -14.05 20.17
N VAL A 191 -10.45 -13.78 18.94
CA VAL A 191 -10.76 -14.57 17.74
C VAL A 191 -9.49 -14.96 16.98
N GLY A 192 -9.53 -16.11 16.32
CA GLY A 192 -8.43 -16.63 15.52
C GLY A 192 -8.33 -15.99 14.14
N PRO A 193 -7.29 -16.38 13.39
CA PRO A 193 -7.02 -15.83 12.07
C PRO A 193 -8.13 -16.15 11.06
N LEU A 194 -8.13 -15.41 9.96
CA LEU A 194 -9.14 -15.54 8.91
C LEU A 194 -9.20 -16.96 8.32
N ALA A 195 -10.28 -17.69 8.61
CA ALA A 195 -10.52 -19.06 8.14
C ALA A 195 -11.38 -19.11 6.85
N GLY A 196 -10.89 -18.51 5.77
CA GLY A 196 -11.53 -18.57 4.45
C GLY A 196 -12.93 -17.94 4.42
N SER A 197 -13.92 -18.64 3.85
CA SER A 197 -15.32 -18.16 3.73
C SER A 197 -16.19 -18.41 4.97
N LYS A 198 -15.65 -19.11 5.97
CA LYS A 198 -16.32 -19.36 7.26
C LYS A 198 -15.91 -18.27 8.27
N GLY A 199 -16.75 -18.05 9.28
CA GLY A 199 -16.42 -17.12 10.37
C GLY A 199 -15.11 -17.51 11.07
N ARG A 200 -14.46 -16.53 11.71
CA ARG A 200 -13.25 -16.74 12.52
C ARG A 200 -13.57 -17.67 13.69
N GLU A 201 -12.59 -18.44 14.11
CA GLU A 201 -12.70 -19.24 15.33
C GLU A 201 -12.70 -18.31 16.54
N VAL A 202 -13.53 -18.55 17.55
CA VAL A 202 -13.51 -17.78 18.79
C VAL A 202 -12.60 -18.54 19.78
N LEU A 203 -11.56 -17.89 20.28
CA LEU A 203 -10.49 -18.54 21.05
C LEU A 203 -10.77 -18.56 22.55
N VAL A 204 -11.63 -17.67 23.03
CA VAL A 204 -11.99 -17.56 24.45
C VAL A 204 -13.24 -18.38 24.81
N PRO A 205 -13.37 -18.84 26.07
CA PRO A 205 -14.55 -19.58 26.53
C PRO A 205 -15.79 -18.66 26.64
N GLU A 206 -16.98 -19.26 26.67
CA GLU A 206 -18.25 -18.50 26.66
C GLU A 206 -18.44 -17.59 27.88
N ASN A 207 -17.79 -17.92 29.00
CA ASN A 207 -17.80 -17.19 30.25
C ASN A 207 -16.68 -16.15 30.38
N TYR A 208 -15.88 -15.91 29.32
CA TYR A 208 -14.73 -14.99 29.35
C TYR A 208 -15.09 -13.61 29.93
N PHE A 209 -16.23 -13.05 29.54
CA PHE A 209 -16.67 -11.75 30.06
C PHE A 209 -17.31 -11.81 31.45
N ALA A 210 -17.80 -12.97 31.89
CA ALA A 210 -18.35 -13.11 33.25
C ALA A 210 -17.24 -13.06 34.31
N GLU A 211 -16.08 -13.65 34.02
CA GLU A 211 -14.89 -13.60 34.89
C GLU A 211 -14.28 -12.19 34.93
N VAL A 212 -14.32 -11.47 33.81
CA VAL A 212 -13.85 -10.07 33.72
C VAL A 212 -14.78 -9.13 34.50
N ASP A 213 -16.10 -9.32 34.40
CA ASP A 213 -17.09 -8.52 35.13
C ASP A 213 -17.00 -8.76 36.66
N GLU A 214 -16.77 -10.01 37.10
CA GLU A 214 -16.55 -10.33 38.53
C GLU A 214 -15.24 -9.71 39.09
N THR A 215 -14.21 -9.58 38.26
CA THR A 215 -12.93 -8.97 38.67
C THR A 215 -13.05 -7.44 38.81
N HIS A 216 -13.85 -6.79 37.97
CA HIS A 216 -14.11 -5.34 38.01
C HIS A 216 -15.00 -4.94 39.20
N GLU A 217 -15.89 -5.82 39.65
CA GLU A 217 -16.71 -5.61 40.87
C GLU A 217 -15.90 -5.69 42.18
N LEU A 218 -14.71 -6.31 42.17
CA LEU A 218 -13.87 -6.50 43.37
C LEU A 218 -12.83 -5.40 43.59
N ASP A 219 -12.46 -4.63 42.56
CA ASP A 219 -11.48 -3.55 42.66
C ASP A 219 -11.74 -2.46 41.59
N PRO A 220 -12.64 -1.49 41.87
CA PRO A 220 -13.07 -0.49 40.89
C PRO A 220 -12.01 0.56 40.54
N ASP A 221 -10.87 0.59 41.23
CA ASP A 221 -9.82 1.61 41.09
C ASP A 221 -8.66 1.18 40.17
N LEU A 222 -8.76 0.02 39.50
CA LEU A 222 -7.69 -0.50 38.62
C LEU A 222 -7.48 0.32 37.34
N ASP A 223 -8.45 1.13 36.92
CA ASP A 223 -8.36 1.95 35.71
C ASP A 223 -7.69 3.33 35.94
N ASP A 224 -7.36 3.70 37.19
CA ASP A 224 -6.85 5.04 37.55
C ASP A 224 -5.32 5.14 37.66
N VAL A 225 -4.55 4.11 37.28
CA VAL A 225 -3.08 4.11 37.40
C VAL A 225 -2.40 4.41 36.05
N GLU A 226 -2.63 5.59 35.49
CA GLU A 226 -1.72 6.13 34.46
C GLU A 226 -1.79 7.66 34.35
N ASP A 227 -1.31 8.35 35.39
CA ASP A 227 -0.78 9.72 35.25
C ASP A 227 0.12 10.02 36.45
N SER A 228 1.36 9.51 36.42
CA SER A 228 2.42 10.07 37.25
C SER A 228 3.53 10.61 36.36
N GLU A 229 3.59 11.93 36.37
CA GLU A 229 4.57 12.79 35.72
C GLU A 229 6.00 12.24 35.80
N VAL A 230 6.65 12.11 34.65
CA VAL A 230 8.11 11.98 34.58
C VAL A 230 8.71 13.38 34.81
N PRO A 231 9.48 13.62 35.89
CA PRO A 231 10.13 14.91 36.09
C PRO A 231 11.32 15.05 35.14
N ARG A 232 11.51 16.28 34.63
CA ARG A 232 12.59 16.69 33.71
C ARG A 232 14.00 16.51 34.28
#